data_AF-A0A821PGW8-F1
#
_entry.id   AF-A0A821PGW8-F1
#
_cell.length_a   1.000
_cell.length_b   1.000
_cell.length_c   1.000
_cell.angle_alpha   90.00
_cell.angle_beta   90.00
_cell.angle_gamma   90.00
#
_symmetry.space_group_name_H-M   'P 1'
#
loop_
_entity.id
_entity.type
_entity.pdbx_description
1 polymer ?
#
loop_
_entity_poly.entity_id
_entity_poly.type
_entity_poly.pdbx_seq_one_letter_code
_entity_poly.pdbx_strand_id
1 'polypeptide(L)'
;MNLQKQPHQLQFVLGEQIADINVDDIALDSDEEAASKQEWKFWRTQPVTPFGIKVSKGKNGPIEENKYIEQLKQEPYELPDGFSWSGINVSHDEQLKELYTFLYENYVEDSDNMFRFDYSMPFLQW
;
A
#
# COMPACT_ATOMS: atom_id res chain seq x y z
N MET A 1 -41.54 -47.49 9.96
CA MET A 1 -40.17 -47.13 9.54
C MET A 1 -40.28 -46.49 8.17
N ASN A 2 -40.35 -45.16 8.12
CA ASN A 2 -40.42 -44.42 6.87
C ASN A 2 -39.48 -43.22 6.98
N LEU A 3 -38.36 -43.31 6.27
CA LEU A 3 -37.35 -42.27 6.13
C LEU A 3 -37.81 -41.34 5.03
N GLN A 4 -38.40 -40.21 5.41
CA GLN A 4 -38.72 -39.13 4.47
C GLN A 4 -37.53 -38.17 4.45
N LYS A 5 -36.77 -38.21 3.35
CA LYS A 5 -35.69 -37.25 3.06
C LYS A 5 -36.30 -35.86 2.86
N GLN A 6 -35.93 -34.91 3.71
CA GLN A 6 -36.19 -33.49 3.49
C GLN A 6 -35.03 -32.91 2.65
N PRO A 7 -35.30 -32.17 1.57
CA PRO A 7 -34.26 -31.52 0.77
C PRO A 7 -33.68 -30.31 1.51
N HIS A 8 -32.35 -30.25 1.57
CA HIS A 8 -31.59 -29.15 2.15
C HIS A 8 -31.96 -27.80 1.49
N GLN A 9 -32.55 -26.90 2.25
CA GLN A 9 -32.45 -25.47 1.97
C GLN A 9 -31.13 -24.97 2.56
N LEU A 10 -30.19 -24.62 1.69
CA LEU A 10 -29.06 -23.77 2.07
C LEU A 10 -29.61 -22.36 2.29
N GLN A 11 -29.96 -22.03 3.54
CA GLN A 11 -30.04 -20.63 3.95
C GLN A 11 -28.61 -20.11 4.10
N PHE A 12 -28.24 -19.15 3.26
CA PHE A 12 -27.10 -18.28 3.53
C PHE A 12 -27.39 -17.50 4.82
N VAL A 13 -26.72 -17.87 5.91
CA VAL A 13 -26.62 -17.03 7.11
C VAL A 13 -25.66 -15.90 6.76
N LEU A 14 -26.19 -14.85 6.13
CA LEU A 14 -25.54 -13.54 6.08
C LEU A 14 -25.96 -12.78 7.33
N GLY A 15 -25.24 -13.00 8.42
CA GLY A 15 -25.50 -12.32 9.67
C GLY A 15 -24.63 -12.85 10.79
N GLU A 16 -23.80 -11.97 11.33
CA GLU A 16 -23.17 -12.10 12.65
C GLU A 16 -22.02 -13.09 12.79
N GLN A 17 -20.88 -12.77 12.17
CA GLN A 17 -19.58 -13.04 12.81
C GLN A 17 -18.45 -12.15 12.27
N ILE A 18 -18.69 -10.84 12.21
CA ILE A 18 -17.59 -9.90 12.48
C ILE A 18 -17.68 -9.64 13.97
N ALA A 19 -16.88 -10.37 14.75
CA ALA A 19 -16.64 -10.00 16.14
C ALA A 19 -16.34 -8.50 16.17
N ASP A 20 -16.97 -7.79 17.10
CA ASP A 20 -16.60 -6.43 17.43
C ASP A 20 -15.10 -6.42 17.73
N ILE A 21 -14.28 -6.10 16.72
CA ILE A 21 -12.87 -5.79 16.94
C ILE A 21 -12.94 -4.50 17.73
N ASN A 22 -12.76 -4.63 19.04
CA ASN A 22 -12.53 -3.49 19.88
C ASN A 22 -11.21 -2.87 19.41
N VAL A 23 -11.31 -1.77 18.68
CA VAL A 23 -10.15 -1.01 18.17
C VAL A 23 -9.23 -0.57 19.31
N ASP A 24 -9.74 -0.56 20.56
CA ASP A 24 -8.97 -0.26 21.76
C ASP A 24 -8.15 -1.46 22.29
N ASP A 25 -8.43 -2.69 21.85
CA ASP A 25 -7.70 -3.92 22.24
C ASP A 25 -6.67 -4.38 21.20
N ILE A 26 -6.46 -3.61 20.12
CA ILE A 26 -5.34 -3.82 19.21
C ILE A 26 -4.10 -3.34 19.94
N ALA A 27 -3.42 -4.26 20.63
CA ALA A 27 -2.07 -4.02 21.11
C ALA A 27 -1.25 -3.56 19.90
N LEU A 28 -0.63 -2.37 20.01
CA LEU A 28 0.29 -1.88 18.99
C LEU A 28 1.34 -2.98 18.79
N ASP A 29 1.50 -3.45 17.56
CA ASP A 29 2.56 -4.38 17.24
C ASP A 29 3.89 -3.75 17.66
N SER A 30 4.83 -4.55 18.14
CA SER A 30 6.09 -4.06 18.72
C SER A 30 6.86 -3.13 17.77
N ASP A 31 6.69 -3.34 16.45
CA ASP A 31 7.23 -2.51 15.38
C ASP A 31 6.54 -1.15 15.27
N GLU A 32 5.23 -1.08 15.51
CA GLU A 32 4.47 0.18 15.51
C GLU A 32 4.84 1.04 16.73
N GLU A 33 5.05 0.42 17.89
CA GLU A 33 5.51 1.14 19.08
C GLU A 33 6.92 1.72 18.86
N ALA A 34 7.82 0.96 18.24
CA ALA A 34 9.16 1.44 17.87
C ALA A 34 9.10 2.59 16.84
N ALA A 35 8.29 2.44 15.78
CA ALA A 35 8.11 3.45 14.75
C ALA A 35 7.51 4.76 15.32
N SER A 36 6.57 4.66 16.28
CA SER A 36 5.95 5.83 16.91
C SER A 36 6.92 6.72 17.67
N LYS A 37 8.03 6.14 18.17
CA LYS A 37 9.08 6.85 18.92
C LYS A 37 10.11 7.53 18.02
N GLN A 38 10.11 7.20 16.73
CA GLN A 38 11.04 7.77 15.76
C GLN A 38 10.56 9.13 15.23
N GLU A 39 11.50 10.02 14.92
CA GLU A 39 11.22 11.27 14.23
C GLU A 39 11.22 11.07 12.71
N TRP A 40 10.03 11.13 12.10
CA TRP A 40 9.84 11.00 10.65
C TRP A 40 9.74 12.37 9.96
N LYS A 41 10.88 13.02 9.71
CA LYS A 41 10.94 14.39 9.17
C LYS A 41 10.18 14.57 7.85
N PHE A 42 10.30 13.60 6.94
CA PHE A 42 9.60 13.62 5.65
C PHE A 42 8.10 13.37 5.81
N TRP A 43 7.71 12.28 6.48
CA TRP A 43 6.30 11.89 6.61
C TRP A 43 5.45 12.89 7.39
N ARG A 44 6.06 13.67 8.29
CA ARG A 44 5.38 14.77 8.99
C ARG A 44 4.89 15.89 8.07
N THR A 45 5.40 15.99 6.84
CA THR A 45 4.94 16.99 5.86
C THR A 45 3.90 16.42 4.89
N GLN A 46 3.55 15.14 5.01
CA GLN A 46 2.64 14.46 4.09
C GLN A 46 1.22 14.39 4.66
N PRO A 47 0.19 14.38 3.81
CA PRO A 47 -1.20 14.22 4.23
C PRO A 47 -1.50 12.76 4.57
N VAL A 48 -0.86 12.25 5.63
CA VAL A 48 -1.03 10.89 6.16
C VAL A 48 -1.43 10.95 7.62
N THR A 49 -2.17 9.95 8.10
CA THR A 49 -2.59 9.88 9.50
C THR A 49 -1.38 9.69 10.42
N PRO A 50 -1.14 10.58 11.39
CA PRO A 50 -0.06 10.40 12.35
C PRO A 50 -0.34 9.24 13.33
N PHE A 51 0.72 8.69 13.89
CA PHE A 51 0.61 7.72 14.99
C PHE A 51 -0.19 8.29 16.17
N GLY A 52 -1.00 7.45 16.80
CA GLY A 52 -1.78 7.80 17.99
C GLY A 52 -3.06 8.61 17.74
N ILE A 53 -3.38 8.96 16.50
CA ILE A 53 -4.65 9.61 16.16
C ILE A 53 -5.75 8.56 15.96
N LYS A 54 -6.77 8.58 16.84
CA LYS A 54 -7.97 7.75 16.66
C LYS A 54 -8.95 8.42 15.70
N VAL A 55 -9.09 7.88 14.50
CA VAL A 55 -10.12 8.29 13.55
C VAL A 55 -11.48 7.82 14.06
N SER A 56 -12.42 8.74 14.26
CA SER A 56 -13.76 8.37 14.76
C SER A 56 -14.49 7.46 13.77
N LYS A 57 -15.19 6.44 14.28
CA LYS A 57 -16.00 5.52 13.46
C LYS A 57 -16.94 6.33 12.55
N GLY A 58 -16.93 6.01 11.25
CA GLY A 58 -17.76 6.65 10.24
C GLY A 58 -17.21 7.94 9.62
N LYS A 59 -16.00 8.39 10.00
CA LYS A 59 -15.34 9.58 9.41
C LYS A 59 -14.20 9.20 8.45
N ASN A 60 -14.51 8.42 7.43
CA ASN A 60 -13.55 8.11 6.36
C ASN A 60 -13.64 9.20 5.28
N GLY A 61 -12.52 9.85 4.98
CA GLY A 61 -12.47 10.90 3.97
C GLY A 61 -11.05 11.38 3.68
N PRO A 62 -10.89 12.34 2.75
CA PRO A 62 -9.60 12.95 2.45
C PRO A 62 -8.98 13.63 3.68
N ILE A 63 -7.65 13.56 3.80
CA ILE A 63 -6.89 14.27 4.84
C ILE A 63 -6.72 15.75 4.48
N GLU A 64 -6.61 16.06 3.18
CA GLU A 64 -6.58 17.41 2.62
C GLU A 64 -7.66 17.56 1.53
N GLU A 65 -8.12 18.79 1.31
CA GLU A 65 -9.03 19.12 0.22
C GLU A 65 -8.34 19.04 -1.16
N ASN A 66 -9.13 18.86 -2.21
CA ASN A 66 -8.62 18.84 -3.57
C ASN A 66 -8.04 20.23 -3.94
N LYS A 67 -6.81 20.21 -4.44
CA LYS A 67 -6.15 21.41 -4.98
C LYS A 67 -6.45 21.52 -6.48
N TYR A 68 -6.66 22.73 -6.96
CA TYR A 68 -6.74 22.98 -8.40
C TYR A 68 -5.36 22.78 -9.04
N ILE A 69 -5.33 22.42 -10.33
CA ILE A 69 -4.07 22.19 -11.07
C ILE A 69 -3.14 23.41 -10.98
N GLU A 70 -3.69 24.61 -11.00
CA GLU A 70 -2.96 25.89 -10.89
C GLU A 70 -2.25 26.07 -9.54
N GLN A 71 -2.72 25.38 -8.49
CA GLN A 71 -2.11 25.39 -7.15
C GLN A 71 -1.01 24.32 -7.01
N LEU A 72 -0.86 23.43 -7.99
CA LEU A 72 0.19 22.42 -8.01
C LEU A 72 1.45 22.97 -8.68
N LYS A 73 2.61 22.44 -8.30
CA LYS A 73 3.89 22.77 -8.91
C LYS A 73 3.89 22.31 -10.38
N GLN A 74 4.11 23.25 -11.29
CA GLN A 74 4.15 22.96 -12.74
C GLN A 74 5.50 22.38 -13.19
N GLU A 75 6.57 22.76 -12.50
CA GLU A 75 7.92 22.29 -12.79
C GLU A 75 8.26 21.03 -11.96
N PRO A 76 9.09 20.11 -12.48
CA PRO A 76 9.57 18.97 -11.72
C PRO A 76 10.31 19.37 -10.43
N TYR A 77 10.42 18.43 -9.50
CA TYR A 77 11.29 18.61 -8.34
C TYR A 77 12.75 18.64 -8.78
N GLU A 78 13.57 19.42 -8.08
CA GLU A 78 15.00 19.46 -8.34
C GLU A 78 15.61 18.11 -7.95
N LEU A 79 16.46 17.58 -8.83
CA LEU A 79 17.27 16.41 -8.57
C LEU A 79 18.72 16.84 -8.28
N PRO A 80 19.51 16.01 -7.59
CA PRO A 80 20.95 16.24 -7.47
C PRO A 80 21.63 16.35 -8.84
N ASP A 81 22.73 17.10 -8.88
CA ASP A 81 23.50 17.31 -10.11
C ASP A 81 23.92 15.97 -10.75
N GLY A 82 23.80 15.90 -12.08
CA GLY A 82 24.10 14.69 -12.86
C GLY A 82 22.90 13.75 -13.06
N PHE A 83 21.75 14.04 -12.45
CA PHE A 83 20.50 13.30 -12.67
C PHE A 83 19.46 14.14 -13.40
N SER A 84 18.57 13.46 -14.13
CA SER A 84 17.44 14.08 -14.81
C SER A 84 16.22 13.18 -14.72
N TRP A 85 15.03 13.77 -14.69
CA TRP A 85 13.78 13.02 -14.81
C TRP A 85 13.69 12.35 -16.19
N SER A 86 13.20 11.12 -16.22
CA SER A 86 12.95 10.36 -17.45
C SER A 86 11.59 9.66 -17.36
N GLY A 87 10.80 9.75 -18.43
CA GLY A 87 9.56 8.99 -18.56
C GLY A 87 9.84 7.62 -19.18
N ILE A 88 9.41 6.55 -18.50
CA ILE A 88 9.65 5.17 -18.94
C ILE A 88 8.46 4.68 -19.76
N ASN A 89 8.69 4.33 -21.02
CA ASN A 89 7.71 3.68 -21.89
C ASN A 89 7.86 2.16 -21.81
N VAL A 90 6.99 1.51 -21.04
CA VAL A 90 6.98 0.05 -20.85
C VAL A 90 6.59 -0.75 -22.10
N SER A 91 6.11 -0.09 -23.16
CA SER A 91 5.88 -0.74 -24.47
C SER A 91 7.12 -0.71 -25.37
N HIS A 92 8.20 -0.05 -24.95
CA HIS A 92 9.48 -0.03 -25.65
C HIS A 92 10.42 -1.05 -25.01
N ASP A 93 10.76 -2.11 -25.76
CA ASP A 93 11.51 -3.27 -25.25
C ASP A 93 12.80 -2.89 -24.52
N GLU A 94 13.57 -1.94 -25.04
CA GLU A 94 14.83 -1.51 -24.40
C GLU A 94 14.59 -0.83 -23.04
N GLN A 95 13.58 0.05 -22.94
CA GLN A 95 13.27 0.76 -21.69
C GLN A 95 12.63 -0.18 -20.66
N LEU A 96 11.80 -1.12 -21.11
CA LEU A 96 11.26 -2.18 -20.26
C LEU A 96 12.39 -3.07 -19.70
N LYS A 97 13.39 -3.38 -20.52
CA LYS A 97 14.56 -4.15 -20.10
C LYS A 97 15.41 -3.38 -19.08
N GLU A 98 15.63 -2.08 -19.29
CA GLU A 98 16.32 -1.23 -18.31
C GLU A 98 15.59 -1.20 -16.97
N LEU A 99 14.26 -1.02 -16.98
CA LEU A 99 13.44 -1.06 -15.76
C LEU A 99 13.51 -2.43 -15.07
N TYR A 100 13.40 -3.51 -15.84
CA TYR A 100 13.53 -4.87 -15.33
C TYR A 100 14.87 -5.07 -14.62
N THR A 101 15.98 -4.76 -15.29
CA THR A 101 17.33 -4.90 -14.73
C THR A 101 17.50 -4.04 -13.48
N PHE A 102 17.02 -2.80 -13.50
CA PHE A 102 17.09 -1.91 -12.33
C PHE A 102 16.38 -2.52 -11.11
N LEU A 103 15.16 -3.03 -11.28
CA LEU A 103 14.40 -3.65 -10.19
C LEU A 103 15.05 -4.97 -9.73
N TYR A 104 15.46 -5.83 -10.65
CA TYR A 104 16.09 -7.11 -10.32
C TYR A 104 17.37 -6.93 -9.48
N GLU A 105 18.16 -5.88 -9.77
CA GLU A 105 19.43 -5.63 -9.09
C GLU A 105 19.27 -4.85 -7.77
N ASN A 106 18.24 -4.01 -7.62
CA ASN A 106 18.15 -3.04 -6.52
C ASN A 106 16.87 -3.13 -5.68
N TYR A 107 15.90 -3.95 -6.07
CA TYR A 107 14.64 -4.07 -5.35
C TYR A 107 14.66 -5.17 -4.28
N VAL A 108 13.71 -5.03 -3.36
CA VAL A 108 13.56 -5.69 -2.07
C VAL A 108 14.24 -7.06 -1.97
N GLU A 109 15.20 -7.10 -1.07
CA GLU A 109 15.74 -8.30 -0.44
C GLU A 109 14.86 -8.65 0.77
N ASP A 110 14.64 -9.93 1.04
CA ASP A 110 14.07 -10.33 2.33
C ASP A 110 15.03 -9.96 3.48
N SER A 111 14.56 -10.04 4.73
CA SER A 111 15.34 -9.63 5.91
C SER A 111 16.71 -10.32 6.05
N ASP A 112 16.86 -11.49 5.43
CA ASP A 112 18.07 -12.31 5.45
C ASP A 112 18.89 -12.24 4.13
N ASN A 113 18.46 -11.41 3.18
CA ASN A 113 19.04 -11.26 1.84
C ASN A 113 19.20 -12.58 1.06
N MET A 114 18.31 -13.53 1.32
CA MET A 114 18.27 -14.84 0.69
C MET A 114 17.46 -14.84 -0.61
N PHE A 115 16.48 -13.95 -0.74
CA PHE A 115 15.60 -13.88 -1.91
C PHE A 115 15.38 -12.46 -2.39
N ARG A 116 15.32 -12.32 -3.72
CA ARG A 116 14.92 -11.10 -4.42
C ARG A 116 13.72 -11.38 -5.31
N PHE A 117 12.82 -10.41 -5.39
CA PHE A 117 11.68 -10.51 -6.31
C PHE A 117 12.13 -10.32 -7.76
N ASP A 118 11.88 -11.33 -8.59
CA ASP A 118 12.13 -11.29 -10.04
C ASP A 118 10.84 -10.90 -10.78
N TYR A 119 10.56 -9.60 -10.84
CA TYR A 119 9.41 -9.07 -11.58
C TYR A 119 9.64 -9.20 -13.09
N SER A 120 9.18 -10.30 -13.67
CA SER A 120 9.35 -10.56 -15.11
C SER A 120 8.86 -9.41 -16.00
N MET A 121 9.49 -9.21 -17.17
CA MET A 121 9.09 -8.17 -18.14
C MET A 121 7.59 -8.22 -18.54
N PRO A 122 6.97 -9.40 -18.80
CA PRO A 122 5.53 -9.45 -19.07
C PRO A 122 4.67 -9.00 -17.89
N PHE A 123 5.13 -9.23 -16.65
CA PHE A 123 4.42 -8.76 -15.46
C PHE A 123 4.52 -7.24 -15.32
N LEU A 124 5.68 -6.65 -15.62
CA LEU A 124 5.85 -5.18 -15.62
C LEU A 124 5.02 -4.49 -16.72
N GLN A 125 4.62 -5.22 -17.75
CA GLN A 125 3.79 -4.71 -18.85
C GLN A 125 2.27 -4.96 -18.66
N TRP A 126 1.89 -5.85 -17.73
CA TRP A 126 0.51 -6.33 -17.54
C TRP A 126 -0.46 -5.23 -17.09
#